data_AF-A0A7C5NGR0-F1
#
_entry.id   AF-A0A7C5NGR0-F1
#
_cell.length_a   1.000
_cell.length_b   1.000
_cell.length_c   1.000
_cell.angle_alpha   90.00
_cell.angle_beta   90.00
_cell.angle_gamma   90.00
#
_symmetry.space_group_name_H-M   'P 1'
#
loop_
_entity.id
_entity.type
_entity.pdbx_description
1 polymer ?
#
loop_
_entity_poly.entity_id
_entity_poly.type
_entity_poly.pdbx_seq_one_letter_code
_entity_poly.pdbx_strand_id
1 'polypeptide(L)'
;KGDFGVFASTVTTCIFFNGTVSDQYLAIVVPGKMYKTAFDDKNLKPENLSRTLEDSGTVTSVLFPWNTGGAYNSRVLTVDTYHYLPFAFFNLISPLMTLFFAYFKIGIRKIKRKG
;
A
#
# COMPACT_ATOMS: atom_id res chain seq x y z
N LYS A 1 -4.16 -20.49 -2.19
CA LYS A 1 -4.01 -19.07 -1.76
C LYS A 1 -5.18 -18.26 -2.32
N GLY A 2 -6.06 -17.69 -1.48
CA GLY A 2 -7.24 -16.94 -1.91
C GLY A 2 -6.92 -15.50 -2.35
N ASP A 3 -7.92 -14.78 -2.90
CA ASP A 3 -7.78 -13.40 -3.39
C ASP A 3 -7.14 -12.49 -2.32
N PHE A 4 -7.63 -12.55 -1.07
CA PHE A 4 -7.08 -11.83 0.09
C PHE A 4 -5.56 -12.00 0.26
N GLY A 5 -5.01 -13.19 0.00
CA GLY A 5 -3.58 -13.45 0.20
C GLY A 5 -2.71 -12.62 -0.76
N VAL A 6 -3.21 -12.31 -1.95
CA VAL A 6 -2.47 -11.46 -2.90
C VAL A 6 -2.46 -10.01 -2.40
N PHE A 7 -3.62 -9.48 -1.97
CA PHE A 7 -3.71 -8.14 -1.36
C PHE A 7 -2.83 -8.02 -0.11
N ALA A 8 -2.90 -8.98 0.81
CA ALA A 8 -2.11 -9.00 2.03
C ALA A 8 -0.60 -9.00 1.75
N SER A 9 -0.19 -9.76 0.75
CA SER A 9 1.22 -9.81 0.33
C SER A 9 1.66 -8.45 -0.24
N THR A 10 0.86 -7.86 -1.14
CA THR A 10 1.14 -6.54 -1.72
C THR A 10 1.23 -5.45 -0.65
N VAL A 11 0.27 -5.38 0.28
CA VAL A 11 0.27 -4.40 1.38
C VAL A 11 1.52 -4.56 2.25
N THR A 12 1.82 -5.79 2.68
CA THR A 12 2.97 -6.05 3.54
C THR A 12 4.28 -5.69 2.84
N THR A 13 4.40 -6.04 1.56
CA THR A 13 5.58 -5.70 0.77
C THR A 13 5.73 -4.19 0.56
N CYS A 14 4.65 -3.46 0.25
CA CYS A 14 4.72 -1.99 0.15
C CYS A 14 5.21 -1.34 1.45
N ILE A 15 4.66 -1.75 2.60
CA ILE A 15 5.08 -1.23 3.90
C ILE A 15 6.53 -1.62 4.21
N PHE A 16 6.93 -2.85 3.90
CA PHE A 16 8.32 -3.30 4.05
C PHE A 16 9.30 -2.48 3.22
N PHE A 17 8.96 -2.22 1.95
CA PHE A 17 9.79 -1.38 1.09
C PHE A 17 9.85 0.06 1.59
N ASN A 18 8.75 0.66 2.06
CA ASN A 18 8.81 1.98 2.70
C ASN A 18 9.70 1.98 3.95
N GLY A 19 9.71 0.88 4.71
CA GLY A 19 10.55 0.73 5.89
C GLY A 19 12.03 0.46 5.61
N THR A 20 12.41 0.10 4.38
CA THR A 20 13.79 -0.27 4.04
C THR A 20 14.42 0.63 2.98
N VAL A 21 13.60 1.27 2.15
CA VAL A 21 14.03 2.11 1.04
C VAL A 21 13.67 3.56 1.33
N SER A 22 14.63 4.46 1.12
CA SER A 22 14.45 5.91 1.30
C SER A 22 13.69 6.60 0.16
N ASP A 23 13.28 5.83 -0.85
CA ASP A 23 12.58 6.30 -2.04
C ASP A 23 11.22 5.61 -2.19
N GLN A 24 10.17 6.39 -2.00
CA GLN A 24 8.77 5.96 -2.17
C GLN A 24 8.50 5.43 -3.59
N TYR A 25 9.19 5.91 -4.62
CA TYR A 25 9.01 5.42 -5.99
C TYR A 25 9.29 3.91 -6.06
N LEU A 26 10.36 3.45 -5.41
CA LEU A 26 10.72 2.03 -5.38
C LEU A 26 9.70 1.21 -4.58
N ALA A 27 9.13 1.78 -3.50
CA ALA A 27 8.10 1.13 -2.71
C ALA A 27 6.75 0.93 -3.43
N ILE A 28 6.52 1.64 -4.54
CA ILE A 28 5.32 1.50 -5.38
C ILE A 28 5.61 0.67 -6.62
N VAL A 29 6.69 0.99 -7.34
CA VAL A 29 6.98 0.39 -8.65
C VAL A 29 7.43 -1.06 -8.52
N VAL A 30 8.25 -1.39 -7.51
CA VAL A 30 8.72 -2.76 -7.32
C VAL A 30 7.56 -3.70 -6.97
N PRO A 31 6.72 -3.43 -5.95
CA PRO A 31 5.56 -4.27 -5.67
C PRO A 31 4.54 -4.28 -6.81
N GLY A 32 4.34 -3.16 -7.51
CA GLY A 32 3.45 -3.10 -8.67
C GLY A 32 3.87 -4.02 -9.80
N LYS A 33 5.17 -4.11 -10.09
CA LYS A 33 5.71 -5.07 -11.07
C LYS A 33 5.66 -6.52 -10.56
N MET A 34 6.01 -6.74 -9.29
CA MET A 34 6.04 -8.08 -8.67
C MET A 34 4.67 -8.73 -8.62
N TYR A 35 3.62 -7.98 -8.26
CA TYR A 35 2.29 -8.52 -8.04
C TYR A 35 1.36 -8.44 -9.25
N LYS A 36 1.78 -7.82 -10.36
CA LYS A 36 0.98 -7.73 -11.59
C LYS A 36 0.45 -9.10 -12.03
N THR A 37 1.36 -10.05 -12.24
CA THR A 37 1.00 -11.41 -12.66
C THR A 37 0.13 -12.11 -11.62
N ALA A 38 0.40 -11.91 -10.32
CA ALA A 38 -0.39 -12.52 -9.26
C ALA A 38 -1.85 -12.01 -9.21
N PHE A 39 -2.10 -10.75 -9.55
CA PHE A 39 -3.45 -10.22 -9.70
C PHE A 39 -4.12 -10.73 -10.98
N ASP A 40 -3.39 -10.79 -12.09
CA ASP A 40 -3.88 -11.31 -13.37
C ASP A 40 -4.29 -12.79 -13.26
N ASP A 41 -3.48 -13.63 -12.60
CA ASP A 41 -3.77 -15.06 -12.34
C ASP A 41 -5.04 -15.25 -11.49
N LYS A 42 -5.40 -14.24 -10.69
CA LYS A 42 -6.64 -14.20 -9.90
C LYS A 42 -7.83 -13.62 -10.65
N ASN A 43 -7.69 -13.31 -11.94
CA ASN A 43 -8.69 -12.62 -12.74
C ASN A 43 -9.15 -11.31 -12.08
N LEU A 44 -8.25 -10.62 -11.37
CA LEU A 44 -8.52 -9.33 -10.75
C LEU A 44 -8.20 -8.23 -11.76
N LYS A 45 -9.02 -7.19 -11.82
CA LYS A 45 -8.69 -6.03 -12.64
C LYS A 45 -7.45 -5.30 -12.09
N PRO A 46 -6.62 -4.69 -12.96
CA PRO A 46 -5.41 -3.97 -12.54
C PRO A 46 -5.70 -2.78 -11.62
N GLU A 47 -6.91 -2.21 -11.67
CA GLU A 47 -7.36 -1.17 -10.74
C GLU A 47 -7.33 -1.61 -9.26
N ASN A 48 -7.51 -2.90 -8.96
CA ASN A 48 -7.38 -3.40 -7.59
C ASN A 48 -5.92 -3.34 -7.12
N LEU A 49 -4.97 -3.69 -7.99
CA LEU A 49 -3.54 -3.62 -7.68
C LEU A 49 -3.13 -2.16 -7.49
N SER A 50 -3.48 -1.28 -8.44
CA SER A 50 -3.19 0.15 -8.33
C SER A 50 -3.74 0.75 -7.03
N ARG A 51 -5.00 0.47 -6.68
CA ARG A 51 -5.58 0.91 -5.41
C ARG A 51 -4.80 0.39 -4.20
N THR A 52 -4.42 -0.89 -4.22
CA THR A 52 -3.66 -1.50 -3.11
C THR A 52 -2.30 -0.83 -2.94
N LEU A 53 -1.62 -0.48 -4.05
CA LEU A 53 -0.34 0.22 -4.02
C LEU A 53 -0.48 1.62 -3.44
N GLU A 54 -1.53 2.37 -3.79
CA GLU A 54 -1.77 3.70 -3.23
C GLU A 54 -2.10 3.63 -1.73
N ASP A 55 -3.02 2.74 -1.35
CA ASP A 55 -3.49 2.61 0.04
C ASP A 55 -2.42 2.05 1.00
N SER A 56 -1.34 1.45 0.48
CA SER A 56 -0.28 0.86 1.32
C SER A 56 1.12 1.40 1.07
N GLY A 57 1.48 1.73 -0.17
CA GLY A 57 2.78 2.29 -0.53
C GLY A 57 2.79 3.81 -0.41
N THR A 58 1.87 4.50 -1.08
CA THR A 58 1.87 5.98 -1.10
C THR A 58 1.63 6.57 0.28
N VAL A 59 0.60 6.10 0.98
CA VAL A 59 0.16 6.73 2.24
C VAL A 59 1.03 6.34 3.44
N THR A 60 1.72 5.21 3.43
CA THR A 60 2.54 4.79 4.59
C THR A 60 3.97 5.33 4.56
N SER A 61 4.43 5.93 3.45
CA SER A 61 5.79 6.44 3.31
C SER A 61 6.13 7.51 4.36
N VAL A 62 5.15 8.36 4.70
CA VAL A 62 5.29 9.44 5.68
C VAL A 62 5.51 8.94 7.11
N LEU A 63 5.32 7.65 7.37
CA LEU A 63 5.51 7.05 8.69
C LEU A 63 6.97 6.68 8.97
N PHE A 64 7.84 6.78 7.95
CA PHE A 64 9.25 6.44 8.06
C PHE A 64 10.12 7.70 7.94
N PRO A 65 11.00 7.99 8.93
CA PRO A 65 11.71 9.27 9.00
C PRO A 65 12.73 9.48 7.86
N TRP A 66 13.25 8.40 7.30
CA TRP A 66 14.20 8.45 6.17
C TRP A 66 13.52 8.59 4.80
N ASN A 67 12.18 8.53 4.74
CA ASN A 67 11.45 8.86 3.51
C ASN A 67 11.24 10.37 3.39
N THR A 68 11.23 10.88 2.16
CA THR A 68 11.03 12.30 1.86
C THR A 68 9.77 12.87 2.51
N GLY A 69 8.66 12.13 2.49
CA GLY A 69 7.41 12.54 3.12
C GLY A 69 7.49 12.63 4.65
N GLY A 70 8.23 11.71 5.29
CA GLY A 70 8.44 11.72 6.74
C GLY A 70 9.31 12.89 7.17
N ALA A 71 10.43 13.10 6.47
CA ALA A 71 11.33 14.22 6.68
C ALA A 71 10.63 15.58 6.48
N TYR A 72 9.75 15.69 5.48
CA TYR A 72 8.98 16.90 5.23
C TYR A 72 8.01 17.22 6.38
N ASN A 73 7.18 16.25 6.79
CA ASN A 73 6.22 16.45 7.88
C ASN A 73 6.90 16.74 9.22
N SER A 74 8.01 16.05 9.51
CA SER A 74 8.79 16.29 10.73
C SER A 74 9.34 17.72 10.78
N ARG A 75 9.82 18.26 9.66
CA ARG A 75 10.30 19.65 9.56
C ARG A 75 9.18 20.68 9.73
N VAL A 76 8.03 20.45 9.08
CA VAL A 76 6.89 21.38 9.15
C VAL A 76 6.28 21.40 10.56
N LEU A 77 6.11 20.23 11.17
CA LEU A 77 5.51 20.09 12.50
C LEU A 77 6.51 20.33 13.64
N THR A 78 7.80 20.49 13.33
CA THR A 78 8.89 20.66 14.32
C THR A 78 8.97 19.53 15.36
N VAL A 79 8.52 18.34 15.00
CA VAL A 79 8.53 17.14 15.85
C VAL A 79 9.06 15.96 15.06
N ASP A 80 9.68 14.99 15.72
CA ASP A 80 10.12 13.76 15.05
C ASP A 80 8.96 12.96 14.45
N THR A 81 9.25 12.16 13.43
CA THR A 81 8.24 11.30 12.78
C THR A 81 7.47 10.44 13.76
N TYR A 82 8.15 9.86 14.77
CA TYR A 82 7.51 9.01 15.77
C TYR A 82 6.53 9.76 16.69
N HIS A 83 6.67 11.08 16.83
CA HIS A 83 5.77 11.90 17.65
C HIS A 83 4.45 12.17 16.93
N TYR A 84 4.45 12.43 15.62
CA TYR A 84 3.20 12.62 14.87
C TYR A 84 2.58 11.30 14.37
N LEU A 85 3.36 10.21 14.31
CA LEU A 85 2.93 8.90 13.85
C LEU A 85 1.57 8.44 14.41
N PRO A 86 1.29 8.48 15.74
CA PRO A 86 0.01 8.05 16.27
C PRO A 86 -1.19 8.92 15.85
N PHE A 87 -0.93 10.14 15.39
CA PHE A 87 -1.95 11.09 14.90
C PHE A 87 -2.16 10.98 13.39
N ALA A 88 -1.32 10.24 12.67
CA ALA A 88 -1.40 10.02 11.23
C ALA A 88 -2.47 8.96 10.87
N PHE A 89 -3.69 9.12 11.38
CA PHE A 89 -4.76 8.12 11.33
C PHE A 89 -5.05 7.60 9.92
N PHE A 90 -5.13 8.49 8.93
CA PHE A 90 -5.36 8.09 7.55
C PHE A 90 -4.29 7.11 7.03
N ASN A 91 -3.02 7.42 7.30
CA ASN A 91 -1.89 6.61 6.85
C ASN A 91 -1.81 5.26 7.57
N LEU A 92 -2.23 5.21 8.84
CA LEU A 92 -2.28 3.97 9.64
C LEU A 92 -3.48 3.09 9.27
N ILE A 93 -4.64 3.70 9.01
CA ILE A 93 -5.91 2.99 8.79
C ILE A 93 -6.06 2.53 7.34
N SER A 94 -5.56 3.30 6.37
CA SER A 94 -5.76 3.00 4.94
C SER A 94 -5.30 1.58 4.54
N PRO A 95 -4.11 1.09 4.91
CA PRO A 95 -3.68 -0.27 4.59
C PRO A 95 -4.59 -1.34 5.23
N LEU A 96 -5.06 -1.08 6.45
CA LEU A 96 -5.98 -1.97 7.16
C LEU A 96 -7.34 -2.03 6.46
N MET A 97 -7.82 -0.88 5.95
CA MET A 97 -9.06 -0.81 5.19
C MET A 97 -8.97 -1.57 3.86
N THR A 98 -7.83 -1.53 3.18
CA THR A 98 -7.62 -2.35 1.97
C THR A 98 -7.72 -3.84 2.27
N LEU A 99 -7.12 -4.30 3.38
CA LEU A 99 -7.20 -5.70 3.81
C LEU A 99 -8.63 -6.08 4.22
N PHE A 100 -9.32 -5.19 4.93
CA PHE A 100 -10.73 -5.35 5.29
C PHE A 100 -11.60 -5.53 4.02
N PHE A 101 -11.44 -4.66 3.01
CA PHE A 101 -12.20 -4.74 1.76
C PHE A 101 -11.86 -6.00 0.96
N ALA A 102 -10.59 -6.41 0.94
CA ALA A 102 -10.17 -7.65 0.30
C ALA A 102 -10.75 -8.89 1.01
N TYR A 103 -10.85 -8.87 2.34
CA TYR A 103 -11.41 -9.97 3.13
C TYR A 103 -12.91 -10.15 2.88
N PHE A 104 -13.69 -9.06 2.97
CA PHE A 104 -15.13 -9.06 2.72
C PHE A 104 -15.49 -9.04 1.22
N LYS A 105 -14.49 -8.95 0.33
CA LYS A 105 -14.64 -8.84 -1.13
C LYS A 105 -15.49 -7.63 -1.55
N ILE A 106 -15.45 -6.55 -0.79
CA ILE A 106 -16.20 -5.32 -1.06
C ILE A 106 -15.45 -4.52 -2.13
N GLY A 107 -16.10 -4.24 -3.26
CA GLY A 107 -15.53 -3.42 -4.32
C GLY A 107 -14.38 -4.06 -5.10
N ILE A 108 -14.12 -5.36 -4.94
CA ILE A 108 -13.07 -6.09 -5.66
C ILE A 108 -13.54 -6.40 -7.08
N ARG A 109 -12.91 -5.76 -8.08
CA ARG A 109 -13.34 -5.87 -9.48
C ARG A 109 -12.66 -7.05 -10.18
N LYS A 110 -13.43 -7.93 -10.83
CA LYS A 110 -12.89 -9.05 -11.61
C LYS A 110 -12.92 -8.77 -13.11
N ILE A 111 -12.00 -9.37 -13.84
CA ILE A 111 -11.95 -9.32 -15.31
C ILE A 111 -13.20 -10.06 -15.83
N LYS A 112 -14.05 -9.37 -16.59
CA LYS A 112 -15.14 -10.04 -17.33
C LYS A 112 -14.49 -10.85 -18.44
N ARG A 113 -14.49 -12.18 -18.34
CA ARG A 113 -14.15 -13.04 -19.46
C ARG A 113 -15.23 -12.84 -20.53
N LYS A 114 -14.87 -12.22 -21.67
CA LYS A 114 -15.74 -12.23 -22.86
C LYS A 114 -15.85 -13.69 -23.30
N GLY A 115 -17.06 -14.23 -23.22
CA GLY A 115 -17.42 -15.50 -23.86
C GLY A 115 -17.46 -15.33 -25.37
#